data_AF-A0A3P7L6K5-F1
#
_entry.id   AF-A0A3P7L6K5-F1
#
_cell.length_a   1.000
_cell.length_b   1.000
_cell.length_c   1.000
_cell.angle_alpha   90.00
_cell.angle_beta   90.00
_cell.angle_gamma   90.00
#
_symmetry.space_group_name_H-M   'P 1'
#
loop_
_entity.id
_entity.type
_entity.pdbx_description
1 polymer ?
#
loop_
_entity_poly.entity_id
_entity_poly.type
_entity_poly.pdbx_seq_one_letter_code
_entity_poly.pdbx_strand_id
1 'polypeptide(L)'
;MIYMEPLALGWRPLATSWLQTMPEALATGGGRETLECLFEWCFDPCLDFVRLQCKQMTPVSPMSHIVSTLGFIEMMVFDKAREEDAMDNRYLKGWSYASLLFGIIWGIGGCLDFASRIKYDAYVRQLFMNQIEELPVPECVGGRIDFMMSESGLVYDYWFEFKSRGVWRHWNELTRGLNKFEGMEIRDIIVPTMDTARYKYILDTCLTFNRPVNFVGPTGTGKSAYVQEKLIRDIDKEKYTPFFINFSAQTSANQVQNLTMSKLDRRRKGVYGLPMQKTAVFFIDDMNMPQKEVYGAQPPIELLRMFMDHGYW
;
A
#
# COMPACT_ATOMS: atom_id res chain seq x y z
N MET A 1 -34.90 5.69 9.54
CA MET A 1 -33.68 5.25 8.83
C MET A 1 -32.86 6.50 8.57
N ILE A 2 -31.61 6.55 9.02
CA ILE A 2 -30.72 7.70 8.75
C ILE A 2 -29.97 7.37 7.47
N TYR A 3 -30.29 8.08 6.38
CA TYR A 3 -29.54 7.97 5.13
C TYR A 3 -28.38 8.96 5.20
N MET A 4 -27.15 8.45 5.14
CA MET A 4 -25.95 9.27 5.04
C MET A 4 -25.53 9.31 3.58
N GLU A 5 -25.33 10.51 3.04
CA GLU A 5 -24.81 10.69 1.69
C GLU A 5 -23.29 10.47 1.70
N PRO A 6 -22.75 9.45 1.01
CA PRO A 6 -21.32 9.15 1.03
C PRO A 6 -20.45 10.29 0.49
N LEU A 7 -21.01 11.10 -0.41
CA LEU A 7 -20.33 12.27 -0.99
C LEU A 7 -20.19 13.43 0.02
N ALA A 8 -21.03 13.48 1.06
CA ALA A 8 -21.04 14.58 2.01
C ALA A 8 -19.84 14.56 2.98
N LEU A 9 -19.22 13.40 3.22
CA LEU A 9 -18.06 13.29 4.12
C LEU A 9 -16.75 13.66 3.39
N GLY A 10 -16.59 13.19 2.15
CA GLY A 10 -15.37 13.38 1.37
C GLY A 10 -14.12 12.77 2.01
N TRP A 11 -12.94 13.09 1.47
CA TRP A 11 -11.66 12.62 2.01
C TRP A 11 -11.08 13.52 3.12
N ARG A 12 -11.51 14.78 3.18
CA ARG A 12 -10.94 15.81 4.08
C ARG A 12 -10.94 15.40 5.55
N PRO A 13 -12.05 14.89 6.14
CA PRO A 13 -12.03 14.46 7.54
C PRO A 13 -11.02 13.34 7.83
N LEU A 14 -10.80 12.43 6.88
CA LEU A 14 -9.80 11.36 7.01
C LEU A 14 -8.39 11.95 7.01
N ALA A 15 -8.10 12.86 6.08
CA ALA A 15 -6.80 13.52 5.99
C ALA A 15 -6.53 14.41 7.21
N THR A 16 -7.49 15.24 7.63
CA THR A 16 -7.35 16.10 8.82
C THR A 16 -7.12 15.26 10.08
N SER A 17 -7.86 14.16 10.26
CA SER A 17 -7.64 13.25 11.39
C SER A 17 -6.26 12.59 11.32
N TRP A 18 -5.80 12.20 10.14
CA TRP A 18 -4.49 11.58 9.96
C TRP A 18 -3.34 12.56 10.24
N LEU A 19 -3.45 13.82 9.82
CA LEU A 19 -2.46 14.88 10.07
C LEU A 19 -2.20 15.10 11.58
N GLN A 20 -3.19 14.82 12.43
CA GLN A 20 -3.04 14.87 13.88
C GLN A 20 -2.17 13.74 14.46
N THR A 21 -2.00 12.64 13.72
CA THR A 21 -1.21 11.46 14.13
C THR A 21 0.26 11.55 13.73
N MET A 22 0.65 12.57 12.96
CA MET A 22 2.01 12.72 12.45
C MET A 22 3.05 12.85 13.58
N PRO A 23 4.24 12.25 13.42
CA PRO A 23 5.39 12.50 14.30
C PRO A 23 5.74 13.99 14.39
N GLU A 24 6.19 14.43 15.55
CA GLU A 24 6.48 15.84 15.84
C GLU A 24 7.53 16.43 14.88
N ALA A 25 8.54 15.66 14.50
CA ALA A 25 9.57 16.07 13.55
C ALA A 25 9.03 16.41 12.15
N LEU A 26 7.89 15.82 11.75
CA LEU A 26 7.21 16.16 10.50
C LEU A 26 6.15 17.25 10.67
N ALA A 27 5.56 17.37 11.86
CA ALA A 27 4.47 18.31 12.11
C ALA A 27 4.98 19.73 12.37
N THR A 28 6.15 19.88 12.97
CA THR A 28 6.76 21.17 13.29
C THR A 28 7.27 21.91 12.03
N GLY A 29 7.59 23.20 12.17
CA GLY A 29 8.14 24.01 11.06
C GLY A 29 7.17 24.22 9.88
N GLY A 30 5.86 24.14 10.13
CA GLY A 30 4.82 24.27 9.10
C GLY A 30 4.58 23.00 8.26
N GLY A 31 5.16 21.86 8.65
CA GLY A 31 5.08 20.62 7.88
C GLY A 31 3.66 20.06 7.76
N ARG A 32 2.84 20.22 8.80
CA ARG A 32 1.42 19.82 8.78
C ARG A 32 0.62 20.63 7.76
N GLU A 33 0.72 21.95 7.83
CA GLU A 33 0.02 22.90 6.95
C GLU A 33 0.48 22.72 5.50
N THR A 34 1.78 22.44 5.30
CA THR A 34 2.35 22.14 3.99
C THR A 34 1.73 20.87 3.39
N LEU A 35 1.63 19.77 4.16
CA LEU A 35 1.01 18.53 3.68
C LEU A 35 -0.49 18.69 3.44
N GLU A 36 -1.21 19.38 4.32
CA GLU A 36 -2.63 19.67 4.13
C GLU A 36 -2.88 20.43 2.82
N CYS A 37 -2.08 21.47 2.56
CA CYS A 37 -2.11 22.23 1.33
C CYS A 37 -1.81 21.35 0.09
N LEU A 38 -0.84 20.44 0.19
CA LEU A 38 -0.55 19.47 -0.87
C LEU A 38 -1.72 18.51 -1.11
N PHE A 39 -2.37 18.02 -0.05
CA PHE A 39 -3.53 17.12 -0.17
C PHE A 39 -4.68 17.81 -0.90
N GLU A 40 -5.01 19.05 -0.51
CA GLU A 40 -6.02 19.86 -1.19
C GLU A 40 -5.71 20.09 -2.68
N TRP A 41 -4.43 20.27 -3.01
CA TRP A 41 -4.01 20.46 -4.40
C TRP A 41 -4.09 19.19 -5.25
N CYS A 42 -3.70 18.03 -4.72
CA CYS A 42 -3.47 16.85 -5.56
C CYS A 42 -4.52 15.74 -5.42
N PHE A 43 -5.24 15.62 -4.30
CA PHE A 43 -6.14 14.47 -4.08
C PHE A 43 -7.35 14.50 -4.99
N ASP A 44 -8.12 15.59 -5.02
CA ASP A 44 -9.31 15.69 -5.87
C ASP A 44 -8.95 15.52 -7.38
N PRO A 45 -7.93 16.21 -7.92
CA PRO A 45 -7.56 16.03 -9.33
C PRO A 45 -7.10 14.61 -9.68
N CYS A 46 -6.31 13.96 -8.81
CA CYS A 46 -5.88 12.57 -9.03
C CYS A 46 -7.05 11.58 -8.96
N LEU A 47 -7.96 11.75 -7.99
CA LEU A 47 -9.16 10.92 -7.85
C LEU A 47 -10.10 11.09 -9.05
N ASP A 48 -10.32 12.33 -9.50
CA ASP A 48 -11.14 12.64 -10.66
C ASP A 48 -10.54 12.07 -11.94
N PHE A 49 -9.23 12.18 -12.13
CA PHE A 49 -8.56 11.57 -13.28
C PHE A 49 -8.75 10.05 -13.29
N VAL A 50 -8.56 9.38 -12.15
CA VAL A 50 -8.80 7.93 -12.05
C VAL A 50 -10.26 7.58 -12.35
N ARG A 51 -11.22 8.35 -11.83
CA ARG A 51 -12.65 8.12 -12.07
C ARG A 51 -13.04 8.32 -13.54
N LEU A 52 -12.49 9.34 -14.19
CA LEU A 52 -12.95 9.79 -15.51
C LEU A 52 -12.16 9.18 -16.67
N GLN A 53 -10.86 8.90 -16.49
CA GLN A 53 -9.95 8.55 -17.58
C GLN A 53 -9.36 7.14 -17.49
N CYS A 54 -9.51 6.49 -16.33
CA CYS A 54 -8.88 5.22 -16.02
C CYS A 54 -9.90 4.09 -15.78
N LYS A 55 -9.42 2.87 -15.98
CA LYS A 55 -10.10 1.63 -15.64
C LYS A 55 -9.39 0.97 -14.45
N GLN A 56 -10.19 0.68 -13.43
CA GLN A 56 -9.73 0.00 -12.22
C GLN A 56 -9.95 -1.52 -12.34
N MET A 57 -9.01 -2.29 -11.80
CA MET A 57 -9.06 -3.76 -11.77
C MET A 57 -10.12 -4.30 -10.79
N THR A 58 -10.34 -3.55 -9.70
CA THR A 58 -11.44 -3.75 -8.76
C THR A 58 -12.03 -2.37 -8.44
N PRO A 59 -13.35 -2.26 -8.19
CA PRO A 59 -13.92 -1.01 -7.71
C PRO A 59 -13.29 -0.60 -6.38
N VAL A 60 -12.72 0.59 -6.31
CA VAL A 60 -12.18 1.19 -5.08
C VAL A 60 -12.89 2.51 -4.82
N SER A 61 -13.29 2.75 -3.57
CA SER A 61 -13.92 4.02 -3.20
C SER A 61 -12.86 5.13 -3.14
N PRO A 62 -13.23 6.41 -3.39
CA PRO A 62 -12.31 7.53 -3.22
C PRO A 62 -11.68 7.58 -1.82
N MET A 63 -12.46 7.27 -0.77
CA MET A 63 -11.96 7.20 0.60
C MET A 63 -10.92 6.09 0.78
N SER A 64 -11.14 4.91 0.19
CA SER A 64 -10.18 3.80 0.24
C SER A 64 -8.86 4.16 -0.44
N HIS A 65 -8.90 4.86 -1.58
CA HIS A 65 -7.70 5.39 -2.23
C HIS A 65 -6.91 6.31 -1.29
N ILE A 66 -7.59 7.26 -0.63
CA ILE A 66 -6.94 8.19 0.29
C ILE A 66 -6.40 7.47 1.53
N VAL A 67 -7.13 6.52 2.12
CA VAL A 67 -6.63 5.71 3.24
C VAL A 67 -5.36 4.94 2.83
N SER A 68 -5.32 4.38 1.62
CA SER A 68 -4.12 3.73 1.09
C SER A 68 -2.98 4.72 0.87
N THR A 69 -3.24 5.91 0.31
CA THR A 69 -2.23 6.96 0.10
C THR A 69 -1.63 7.45 1.40
N LEU A 70 -2.45 7.81 2.38
CA LEU A 70 -2.01 8.22 3.72
C LEU A 70 -1.22 7.09 4.41
N GLY A 71 -1.66 5.85 4.21
CA GLY A 71 -0.94 4.67 4.66
C GLY A 71 0.46 4.54 4.07
N PHE A 72 0.62 4.73 2.76
CA PHE A 72 1.95 4.72 2.14
C PHE A 72 2.84 5.85 2.66
N ILE A 73 2.30 7.05 2.85
CA ILE A 73 3.06 8.17 3.42
C ILE A 73 3.61 7.77 4.78
N GLU A 74 2.72 7.29 5.66
CA GLU A 74 3.08 6.82 6.99
C GLU A 74 4.15 5.74 6.95
N MET A 75 3.92 4.66 6.18
CA MET A 75 4.83 3.53 6.11
C MET A 75 6.22 3.87 5.57
N MET A 76 6.33 4.96 4.79
CA MET A 76 7.59 5.36 4.19
C MET A 76 8.42 6.31 5.06
N VAL A 77 7.78 7.28 5.71
CA VAL A 77 8.50 8.40 6.37
C VAL A 77 8.40 8.40 7.88
N PHE A 78 7.46 7.68 8.50
CA PHE A 78 7.28 7.77 9.96
C PHE A 78 8.44 7.15 10.75
N ASP A 79 9.00 6.04 10.28
CA ASP A 79 10.18 5.47 10.94
C ASP A 79 11.36 6.44 10.88
N LYS A 80 11.55 7.11 9.75
CA LYS A 80 12.57 8.17 9.58
C LYS A 80 12.31 9.40 10.44
N ALA A 81 11.05 9.76 10.63
CA ALA A 81 10.65 10.87 11.49
C ALA A 81 10.71 10.54 12.99
N ARG A 82 10.94 9.28 13.35
CA ARG A 82 11.07 8.80 14.74
C ARG A 82 12.52 8.47 15.11
N GLU A 83 13.46 8.61 14.19
CA GLU A 83 14.90 8.51 14.46
C GLU A 83 15.34 9.64 15.42
N GLU A 84 16.38 9.40 16.22
CA GLU A 84 16.81 10.33 17.28
C GLU A 84 17.22 11.72 16.74
N ASP A 85 17.77 11.77 15.52
CA ASP A 85 18.23 12.98 14.83
C ASP A 85 17.18 13.58 13.87
N ALA A 86 15.95 13.06 13.87
CA ALA A 86 14.91 13.44 12.90
C ALA A 86 14.57 14.94 12.93
N MET A 87 14.60 15.57 14.10
CA MET A 87 14.31 17.01 14.26
C MET A 87 15.33 17.90 13.55
N ASP A 88 16.59 17.46 13.49
CA ASP A 88 17.68 18.20 12.84
C ASP A 88 17.87 17.79 11.37
N ASN A 89 17.14 16.77 10.92
CA ASN A 89 17.25 16.26 9.56
C ASN A 89 16.58 17.18 8.54
N ARG A 90 17.39 18.07 7.95
CA ARG A 90 16.96 19.00 6.89
C ARG A 90 16.31 18.37 5.66
N TYR A 91 16.45 17.06 5.44
CA TYR A 91 15.88 16.36 4.29
C TYR A 91 14.48 15.79 4.56
N LEU A 92 14.05 15.73 5.83
CA LEU A 92 12.81 15.08 6.23
C LEU A 92 11.57 15.68 5.53
N LYS A 93 11.56 17.00 5.30
CA LYS A 93 10.52 17.68 4.52
C LYS A 93 10.50 17.25 3.05
N GLY A 94 11.65 17.08 2.41
CA GLY A 94 11.71 16.56 1.04
C GLY A 94 11.27 15.10 0.96
N TRP A 95 11.62 14.31 1.96
CA TRP A 95 11.23 12.92 2.09
C TRP A 95 9.71 12.74 2.29
N SER A 96 9.05 13.66 2.99
CA SER A 96 7.58 13.63 3.12
C SER A 96 6.88 13.90 1.78
N TYR A 97 7.42 14.80 0.95
CA TYR A 97 6.90 15.05 -0.40
C TYR A 97 7.08 13.84 -1.32
N ALA A 98 8.25 13.21 -1.27
CA ALA A 98 8.50 11.98 -2.03
C ALA A 98 7.57 10.84 -1.59
N SER A 99 7.28 10.76 -0.28
CA SER A 99 6.36 9.77 0.28
C SER A 99 4.91 10.04 -0.14
N LEU A 100 4.49 11.30 -0.22
CA LEU A 100 3.19 11.69 -0.80
C LEU A 100 3.10 11.25 -2.26
N LEU A 101 4.12 11.56 -3.07
CA LEU A 101 4.14 11.17 -4.47
C LEU A 101 4.05 9.64 -4.61
N PHE A 102 4.82 8.87 -3.83
CA PHE A 102 4.70 7.42 -3.81
C PHE A 102 3.29 6.95 -3.42
N GLY A 103 2.70 7.57 -2.40
CA GLY A 103 1.33 7.29 -1.95
C GLY A 103 0.27 7.61 -3.00
N ILE A 104 0.45 8.64 -3.83
CA ILE A 104 -0.45 8.95 -4.95
C ILE A 104 -0.32 7.89 -6.05
N ILE A 105 0.90 7.47 -6.36
CA ILE A 105 1.18 6.44 -7.37
C ILE A 105 0.58 5.09 -6.95
N TRP A 106 0.83 4.65 -5.72
CA TRP A 106 0.43 3.32 -5.25
C TRP A 106 -0.92 3.26 -4.54
N GLY A 107 -1.34 4.32 -3.83
CA GLY A 107 -2.64 4.39 -3.15
C GLY A 107 -3.79 4.72 -4.09
N ILE A 108 -3.64 5.76 -4.92
CA ILE A 108 -4.66 6.15 -5.91
C ILE A 108 -4.48 5.31 -7.20
N GLY A 109 -3.25 5.27 -7.73
CA GLY A 109 -2.95 4.61 -8.99
C GLY A 109 -2.67 3.10 -8.93
N GLY A 110 -2.62 2.48 -7.75
CA GLY A 110 -2.15 1.08 -7.61
C GLY A 110 -3.08 0.04 -8.23
N CYS A 111 -4.40 0.27 -8.18
CA CYS A 111 -5.44 -0.64 -8.66
C CYS A 111 -5.79 -0.45 -10.14
N LEU A 112 -5.03 0.35 -10.89
CA LEU A 112 -5.26 0.61 -12.31
C LEU A 112 -4.80 -0.56 -13.19
N ASP A 113 -5.51 -0.78 -14.29
CA ASP A 113 -5.03 -1.66 -15.36
C ASP A 113 -3.84 -1.04 -16.11
N PHE A 114 -3.13 -1.84 -16.91
CA PHE A 114 -1.88 -1.40 -17.55
C PHE A 114 -2.07 -0.19 -18.46
N ALA A 115 -3.13 -0.17 -19.28
CA ALA A 115 -3.41 0.95 -20.18
C ALA A 115 -3.68 2.25 -19.40
N SER A 116 -4.38 2.15 -18.27
CA SER A 116 -4.67 3.29 -17.40
C SER A 116 -3.45 3.77 -16.63
N ARG A 117 -2.54 2.86 -16.24
CA ARG A 117 -1.25 3.23 -15.63
C ARG A 117 -0.40 4.12 -16.53
N ILE A 118 -0.41 3.90 -17.85
CA ILE A 118 0.29 4.76 -18.82
C ILE A 118 -0.31 6.17 -18.83
N LYS A 119 -1.64 6.28 -18.85
CA LYS A 119 -2.31 7.59 -18.81
C LYS A 119 -2.05 8.32 -17.49
N TYR A 120 -2.14 7.59 -16.38
CA TYR A 120 -1.96 8.14 -15.04
C TYR A 120 -0.51 8.55 -14.79
N ASP A 121 0.46 7.79 -15.30
CA ASP A 121 1.87 8.19 -15.32
C ASP A 121 2.07 9.57 -15.96
N ALA A 122 1.56 9.75 -17.19
CA ALA A 122 1.67 11.02 -17.89
C ALA A 122 1.01 12.17 -17.09
N TYR A 123 -0.18 11.92 -16.53
CA TYR A 123 -0.90 12.91 -15.74
C TYR A 123 -0.16 13.31 -14.45
N VAL A 124 0.32 12.33 -13.67
CA VAL A 124 1.07 12.59 -12.43
C VAL A 124 2.36 13.35 -12.73
N ARG A 125 3.08 13.00 -13.80
CA ARG A 125 4.27 13.74 -14.23
C ARG A 125 3.92 15.19 -14.58
N GLN A 126 2.88 15.42 -15.38
CA GLN A 126 2.44 16.77 -15.74
C GLN A 126 2.05 17.61 -14.50
N LEU A 127 1.30 17.02 -13.57
CA LEU A 127 0.89 17.69 -12.33
C LEU A 127 2.10 18.09 -11.48
N PHE A 128 3.00 17.15 -11.19
CA PHE A 128 4.15 17.42 -10.31
C PHE A 128 5.30 18.19 -10.96
N MET A 129 5.37 18.22 -12.29
CA MET A 129 6.29 19.08 -13.05
C MET A 129 5.72 20.48 -13.32
N ASN A 130 4.55 20.82 -12.75
CA ASN A 130 3.87 22.11 -12.93
C ASN A 130 3.56 22.43 -14.40
N GLN A 131 3.07 21.44 -15.14
CA GLN A 131 2.74 21.54 -16.58
C GLN A 131 1.22 21.65 -16.84
N ILE A 132 0.41 21.75 -15.78
CA ILE A 132 -1.04 21.94 -15.86
C ILE A 132 -1.34 23.35 -15.37
N GLU A 133 -1.64 24.26 -16.29
CA GLU A 133 -1.81 25.69 -15.99
C GLU A 133 -3.00 25.95 -15.05
N GLU A 134 -4.05 25.15 -15.13
CA GLU A 134 -5.25 25.26 -14.29
C GLU A 134 -5.03 24.75 -12.85
N LEU A 135 -3.95 24.01 -12.61
CA LEU A 135 -3.61 23.39 -11.31
C LEU A 135 -2.15 23.70 -10.93
N PRO A 136 -1.78 24.98 -10.77
CA PRO A 136 -0.41 25.35 -10.48
C PRO A 136 0.02 24.82 -9.11
N VAL A 137 1.32 24.54 -8.98
CA VAL A 137 1.91 24.12 -7.69
C VAL A 137 1.63 25.20 -6.63
N PRO A 138 1.10 24.83 -5.45
CA PRO A 138 0.75 25.80 -4.42
C PRO A 138 1.94 26.62 -3.89
N GLU A 139 1.70 27.89 -3.56
CA GLU A 139 2.74 28.77 -2.98
C GLU A 139 3.23 28.27 -1.61
N CYS A 140 2.37 27.56 -0.86
CA CYS A 140 2.68 26.97 0.44
C CYS A 140 3.87 25.98 0.40
N VAL A 141 4.20 25.43 -0.78
CA VAL A 141 5.34 24.53 -0.97
C VAL A 141 6.53 25.19 -1.68
N GLY A 142 6.50 26.53 -1.82
CA GLY A 142 7.56 27.31 -2.46
C GLY A 142 7.49 27.33 -4.00
N GLY A 143 6.33 27.01 -4.58
CA GLY A 143 6.06 27.12 -6.02
C GLY A 143 6.76 26.08 -6.90
N ARG A 144 7.54 25.15 -6.32
CA ARG A 144 8.16 24.05 -7.05
C ARG A 144 8.30 22.82 -6.16
N ILE A 145 7.95 21.65 -6.69
CA ILE A 145 8.25 20.35 -6.10
C ILE A 145 9.36 19.70 -6.91
N ASP A 146 10.36 19.15 -6.22
CA ASP A 146 11.49 18.49 -6.88
C ASP A 146 11.09 17.09 -7.35
N PHE A 147 10.54 17.01 -8.55
CA PHE A 147 10.21 15.74 -9.20
C PHE A 147 11.45 15.20 -9.94
N MET A 148 12.14 14.23 -9.35
CA MET A 148 13.42 13.71 -9.85
C MET A 148 13.34 12.32 -10.51
N MET A 149 12.18 11.84 -10.95
CA MET A 149 12.13 10.57 -11.70
C MET A 149 12.59 10.79 -13.15
N SER A 150 13.35 9.82 -13.69
CA SER A 150 13.72 9.83 -15.10
C SER A 150 12.49 9.71 -16.01
N GLU A 151 12.60 10.23 -17.24
CA GLU A 151 11.58 10.13 -18.30
C GLU A 151 11.45 8.70 -18.85
N SER A 152 12.42 7.82 -18.57
CA SER A 152 12.39 6.43 -18.97
C SER A 152 11.42 5.62 -18.08
N GLY A 153 10.55 4.81 -18.67
CA GLY A 153 9.60 3.97 -17.90
C GLY A 153 8.49 4.77 -17.21
N LEU A 154 7.64 4.06 -16.47
CA LEU A 154 6.51 4.65 -15.76
C LEU A 154 6.92 5.10 -14.35
N VAL A 155 6.16 6.00 -13.72
CA VAL A 155 6.33 6.39 -12.30
C VAL A 155 6.28 5.18 -11.36
N TYR A 156 5.59 4.11 -11.75
CA TYR A 156 5.55 2.83 -11.02
C TYR A 156 6.88 2.08 -11.05
N ASP A 157 7.78 2.40 -11.97
CA ASP A 157 9.06 1.70 -12.19
C ASP A 157 10.17 2.22 -11.26
N TYR A 158 9.82 3.14 -10.35
CA TYR A 158 10.73 3.78 -9.42
C TYR A 158 10.35 3.55 -7.96
N TRP A 159 11.37 3.51 -7.10
CA TRP A 159 11.27 3.52 -5.64
C TRP A 159 12.15 4.63 -5.06
N PHE A 160 11.82 5.08 -3.84
CA PHE A 160 12.54 6.19 -3.23
C PHE A 160 13.56 5.70 -2.20
N GLU A 161 14.82 6.10 -2.40
CA GLU A 161 15.92 5.83 -1.48
C GLU A 161 16.08 7.00 -0.50
N PHE A 162 15.80 6.79 0.79
CA PHE A 162 15.92 7.79 1.87
C PHE A 162 17.37 8.01 2.30
N LYS A 163 18.20 8.55 1.40
CA LYS A 163 19.61 8.85 1.67
C LYS A 163 19.96 10.26 1.24
N SER A 164 20.50 11.07 2.16
CA SER A 164 20.78 12.50 1.91
C SER A 164 19.52 13.21 1.39
N ARG A 165 19.57 13.92 0.25
CA ARG A 165 18.39 14.55 -0.37
C ARG A 165 17.31 13.54 -0.83
N GLY A 166 17.68 12.27 -0.93
CA GLY A 166 16.84 11.21 -1.46
C GLY A 166 16.92 11.12 -2.99
N VAL A 167 16.75 9.92 -3.53
CA VAL A 167 16.87 9.65 -4.97
C VAL A 167 15.81 8.63 -5.40
N TRP A 168 15.16 8.88 -6.52
CA TRP A 168 14.31 7.90 -7.19
C TRP A 168 15.16 6.90 -7.98
N ARG A 169 15.09 5.64 -7.60
CA ARG A 169 15.86 4.53 -8.18
C ARG A 169 14.96 3.63 -8.98
N HIS A 170 15.48 3.08 -10.07
CA HIS A 170 14.70 2.16 -10.88
C HIS A 170 14.71 0.76 -10.25
N TRP A 171 13.58 0.04 -10.21
CA TRP A 171 13.50 -1.28 -9.54
C TRP A 171 14.48 -2.32 -10.11
N ASN A 172 14.82 -2.22 -11.40
CA ASN A 172 15.86 -3.07 -12.02
C ASN A 172 17.22 -3.00 -11.32
N GLU A 173 17.51 -1.95 -10.55
CA GLU A 173 18.75 -1.89 -9.76
C GLU A 173 18.75 -2.95 -8.64
N LEU A 174 17.57 -3.29 -8.09
CA LEU A 174 17.41 -4.29 -7.03
C LEU A 174 17.44 -5.73 -7.55
N THR A 175 17.19 -5.96 -8.85
CA THR A 175 17.15 -7.32 -9.43
C THR A 175 18.52 -7.79 -9.92
N ARG A 176 19.51 -6.90 -10.02
CA ARG A 176 20.86 -7.22 -10.54
C ARG A 176 21.60 -8.17 -9.59
N GLY A 177 22.00 -9.32 -10.10
CA GLY A 177 22.85 -10.28 -9.38
C GLY A 177 22.12 -11.28 -8.47
N LEU A 178 20.78 -11.30 -8.48
CA LEU A 178 19.97 -12.21 -7.65
C LEU A 178 19.76 -13.61 -8.25
N ASN A 179 20.31 -13.90 -9.42
CA ASN A 179 20.18 -15.19 -10.08
C ASN A 179 21.09 -16.25 -9.43
N LYS A 180 20.71 -16.71 -8.23
CA LYS A 180 21.33 -17.86 -7.56
C LYS A 180 20.34 -19.02 -7.57
N PHE A 181 20.33 -19.78 -8.65
CA PHE A 181 19.42 -20.92 -8.84
C PHE A 181 20.05 -22.28 -8.51
N GLU A 182 21.28 -22.29 -7.98
CA GLU A 182 21.97 -23.52 -7.63
C GLU A 182 21.23 -24.30 -6.53
N GLY A 183 20.91 -25.56 -6.81
CA GLY A 183 20.24 -26.45 -5.86
C GLY A 183 18.72 -26.31 -5.76
N MET A 184 18.08 -25.44 -6.56
CA MET A 184 16.61 -25.32 -6.60
C MET A 184 15.98 -26.20 -7.68
N GLU A 185 14.85 -26.81 -7.38
CA GLU A 185 14.03 -27.48 -8.39
C GLU A 185 13.41 -26.45 -9.35
N ILE A 186 13.31 -26.79 -10.63
CA ILE A 186 12.82 -25.88 -11.68
C ILE A 186 11.45 -25.27 -11.34
N ARG A 187 10.56 -26.06 -10.71
CA ARG A 187 9.23 -25.61 -10.29
C ARG A 187 9.24 -24.54 -9.18
N ASP A 188 10.34 -24.43 -8.44
CA ASP A 188 10.51 -23.53 -7.29
C ASP A 188 11.37 -22.31 -7.63
N ILE A 189 11.79 -22.18 -8.89
CA ILE A 189 12.55 -21.05 -9.39
C ILE A 189 11.59 -19.92 -9.74
N ILE A 190 11.68 -18.81 -9.00
CA ILE A 190 11.08 -17.53 -9.38
C ILE A 190 12.19 -16.65 -9.94
N VAL A 191 12.00 -16.20 -11.18
CA VAL A 191 12.95 -15.31 -11.84
C VAL A 191 12.82 -13.91 -11.21
N PRO A 192 13.92 -13.32 -10.71
CA PRO A 192 13.92 -11.94 -10.25
C PRO A 192 13.57 -11.00 -11.39
N THR A 193 12.40 -10.38 -11.30
CA THR A 193 11.88 -9.38 -12.24
C THR A 193 11.57 -8.08 -11.51
N MET A 194 11.33 -7.01 -12.27
CA MET A 194 10.91 -5.73 -11.74
C MET A 194 9.68 -5.85 -10.83
N ASP A 195 8.70 -6.65 -11.25
CA ASP A 195 7.47 -6.89 -10.50
C ASP A 195 7.74 -7.62 -9.18
N THR A 196 8.62 -8.62 -9.17
CA THR A 196 9.01 -9.28 -7.91
C THR A 196 9.68 -8.31 -6.95
N ALA A 197 10.58 -7.44 -7.42
CA ALA A 197 11.23 -6.45 -6.55
C ALA A 197 10.22 -5.45 -5.96
N ARG A 198 9.37 -4.88 -6.81
CA ARG A 198 8.31 -3.94 -6.46
C ARG A 198 7.32 -4.52 -5.44
N TYR A 199 6.73 -5.68 -5.73
CA TYR A 199 5.71 -6.25 -4.86
C TYR A 199 6.30 -6.83 -3.57
N LYS A 200 7.54 -7.35 -3.60
CA LYS A 200 8.26 -7.70 -2.37
C LYS A 200 8.52 -6.49 -1.49
N TYR A 201 8.92 -5.36 -2.07
CA TYR A 201 9.11 -4.09 -1.33
C TYR A 201 7.80 -3.65 -0.67
N ILE A 202 6.71 -3.53 -1.44
CA ILE A 202 5.40 -3.13 -0.90
C ILE A 202 4.96 -4.08 0.22
N LEU A 203 5.11 -5.40 0.03
CA LEU A 203 4.76 -6.38 1.04
C LEU A 203 5.60 -6.21 2.33
N ASP A 204 6.91 -5.97 2.20
CA ASP A 204 7.81 -5.76 3.34
C ASP A 204 7.46 -4.48 4.13
N THR A 205 7.15 -3.40 3.41
CA THR A 205 6.67 -2.15 3.97
C THR A 205 5.36 -2.34 4.73
N CYS A 206 4.39 -3.03 4.13
CA CYS A 206 3.13 -3.36 4.78
C CYS A 206 3.29 -4.26 6.01
N LEU A 207 4.17 -5.27 5.95
CA LEU A 207 4.46 -6.16 7.09
C LEU A 207 5.04 -5.38 8.28
N THR A 208 6.01 -4.49 8.02
CA THR A 208 6.67 -3.70 9.06
C THR A 208 5.69 -2.81 9.83
N PHE A 209 4.71 -2.25 9.13
CA PHE A 209 3.66 -1.41 9.73
C PHE A 209 2.39 -2.18 10.11
N ASN A 210 2.40 -3.52 10.04
CA ASN A 210 1.24 -4.39 10.29
C ASN A 210 -0.01 -3.97 9.51
N ARG A 211 0.15 -3.52 8.27
CA ARG A 211 -0.96 -3.12 7.39
C ARG A 211 -1.36 -4.25 6.45
N PRO A 212 -2.65 -4.63 6.41
CA PRO A 212 -3.15 -5.58 5.42
C PRO A 212 -2.97 -5.03 3.99
N VAL A 213 -2.62 -5.90 3.04
CA VAL A 213 -2.47 -5.57 1.63
C VAL A 213 -3.20 -6.61 0.77
N ASN A 214 -3.87 -6.15 -0.29
CA ASN A 214 -4.55 -7.02 -1.24
C ASN A 214 -3.93 -6.88 -2.63
N PHE A 215 -3.49 -8.00 -3.21
CA PHE A 215 -2.94 -8.04 -4.56
C PHE A 215 -4.01 -8.47 -5.57
N VAL A 216 -4.44 -7.54 -6.41
CA VAL A 216 -5.46 -7.77 -7.43
C VAL A 216 -4.82 -7.83 -8.82
N GLY A 217 -5.23 -8.80 -9.63
CA GLY A 217 -4.79 -8.90 -11.02
C GLY A 217 -5.27 -10.19 -11.69
N PRO A 218 -5.06 -10.34 -13.01
CA PRO A 218 -5.49 -11.52 -13.77
C PRO A 218 -4.90 -12.82 -13.22
N THR A 219 -5.53 -13.95 -13.52
CA THR A 219 -4.97 -15.26 -13.19
C THR A 219 -3.69 -15.51 -13.99
N GLY A 220 -2.76 -16.28 -13.42
CA GLY A 220 -1.50 -16.64 -14.10
C GLY A 220 -0.40 -15.57 -14.10
N THR A 221 -0.58 -14.40 -13.46
CA THR A 221 0.44 -13.33 -13.42
C THR A 221 1.44 -13.47 -12.26
N GLY A 222 1.61 -14.68 -11.71
CA GLY A 222 2.57 -14.93 -10.63
C GLY A 222 2.22 -14.37 -9.25
N LYS A 223 0.95 -13.97 -9.03
CA LYS A 223 0.50 -13.32 -7.78
C LYS A 223 0.87 -14.06 -6.51
N SER A 224 0.38 -15.29 -6.43
CA SER A 224 0.63 -16.16 -5.29
C SER A 224 2.10 -16.50 -5.17
N ALA A 225 2.80 -16.66 -6.31
CA ALA A 225 4.20 -17.03 -6.33
C ALA A 225 5.11 -15.99 -5.66
N TYR A 226 4.97 -14.69 -5.98
CA TYR A 226 5.82 -13.66 -5.35
C TYR A 226 5.55 -13.49 -3.85
N VAL A 227 4.30 -13.63 -3.41
CA VAL A 227 3.97 -13.51 -1.97
C VAL A 227 4.49 -14.72 -1.23
N GLN A 228 4.22 -15.93 -1.72
CA GLN A 228 4.68 -17.17 -1.11
C GLN A 228 6.20 -17.21 -1.01
N GLU A 229 6.92 -16.81 -2.05
CA GLU A 229 8.38 -16.74 -2.02
C GLU A 229 8.89 -15.80 -0.92
N LYS A 230 8.35 -14.57 -0.83
CA LYS A 230 8.72 -13.61 0.23
C LYS A 230 8.41 -14.17 1.61
N LEU A 231 7.22 -14.73 1.81
CA LEU A 231 6.78 -15.24 3.11
C LEU A 231 7.52 -16.52 3.53
N ILE A 232 7.95 -17.38 2.61
CA ILE A 232 8.62 -18.64 2.95
C ILE A 232 10.13 -18.46 3.08
N ARG A 233 10.74 -17.70 2.18
CA ARG A 233 12.20 -17.61 2.02
C ARG A 233 12.80 -16.35 2.64
N ASP A 234 12.15 -15.21 2.47
CA ASP A 234 12.75 -13.89 2.72
C ASP A 234 12.15 -13.16 3.95
N ILE A 235 11.22 -13.80 4.67
CA ILE A 235 10.61 -13.21 5.87
C ILE A 235 11.53 -13.36 7.09
N ASP A 236 11.51 -12.36 7.97
CA ASP A 236 12.12 -12.46 9.29
C ASP A 236 11.35 -13.48 10.14
N LYS A 237 11.88 -14.71 10.22
CA LYS A 237 11.27 -15.83 10.96
C LYS A 237 11.32 -15.65 12.47
N GLU A 238 12.10 -14.69 12.99
CA GLU A 238 12.10 -14.35 14.41
C GLU A 238 10.92 -13.46 14.76
N LYS A 239 10.51 -12.58 13.84
CA LYS A 239 9.38 -11.65 14.03
C LYS A 239 8.05 -12.17 13.52
N TYR A 240 8.03 -12.93 12.42
CA TYR A 240 6.80 -13.30 11.73
C TYR A 240 6.64 -14.82 11.62
N THR A 241 5.39 -15.28 11.56
CA THR A 241 5.03 -16.66 11.25
C THR A 241 3.95 -16.68 10.17
N PRO A 242 4.27 -17.10 8.94
CA PRO A 242 3.32 -17.11 7.84
C PRO A 242 2.39 -18.34 7.88
N PHE A 243 1.13 -18.13 7.52
CA PHE A 243 0.11 -19.15 7.35
C PHE A 243 -0.57 -18.97 6.00
N PHE A 244 -0.82 -20.08 5.31
CA PHE A 244 -1.39 -20.09 3.97
C PHE A 244 -2.80 -20.69 4.01
N ILE A 245 -3.77 -19.97 3.46
CA ILE A 245 -5.17 -20.38 3.36
C ILE A 245 -5.60 -20.18 1.90
N ASN A 246 -6.12 -21.22 1.27
CA ASN A 246 -6.65 -21.11 -0.10
C ASN A 246 -8.17 -21.14 -0.03
N PHE A 247 -8.81 -20.13 -0.60
CA PHE A 247 -10.26 -20.11 -0.71
C PHE A 247 -10.71 -20.94 -1.91
N SER A 248 -11.92 -21.46 -1.81
CA SER A 248 -12.60 -22.22 -2.84
C SER A 248 -14.07 -21.81 -2.87
N ALA A 249 -14.80 -22.27 -3.88
CA ALA A 249 -16.24 -22.02 -3.98
C ALA A 249 -17.04 -22.47 -2.75
N GLN A 250 -16.56 -23.50 -2.03
CA GLN A 250 -17.24 -24.08 -0.87
C GLN A 250 -16.73 -23.53 0.47
N THR A 251 -15.77 -22.59 0.46
CA THR A 251 -15.23 -22.01 1.69
C THR A 251 -16.33 -21.23 2.42
N SER A 252 -16.60 -21.59 3.68
CA SER A 252 -17.59 -20.92 4.54
C SER A 252 -16.93 -20.05 5.62
N ALA A 253 -17.68 -19.10 6.20
CA ALA A 253 -17.16 -18.23 7.27
C ALA A 253 -16.66 -19.05 8.48
N ASN A 254 -17.40 -20.10 8.88
CA ASN A 254 -16.99 -21.02 9.93
C ASN A 254 -15.68 -21.75 9.59
N GLN A 255 -15.48 -22.14 8.32
CA GLN A 255 -14.22 -22.75 7.90
C GLN A 255 -13.06 -21.75 7.99
N VAL A 256 -13.24 -20.51 7.55
CA VAL A 256 -12.20 -19.46 7.70
C VAL A 256 -11.84 -19.25 9.16
N GLN A 257 -12.84 -19.09 10.03
CA GLN A 257 -12.63 -18.98 11.47
C GLN A 257 -11.85 -20.17 12.03
N ASN A 258 -12.30 -21.40 11.74
CA ASN A 258 -11.67 -22.61 12.26
C ASN A 258 -10.24 -22.78 11.73
N LEU A 259 -9.99 -22.49 10.46
CA LEU A 259 -8.66 -22.55 9.86
C LEU A 259 -7.73 -21.53 10.54
N THR A 260 -8.16 -20.28 10.68
CA THR A 260 -7.37 -19.24 11.34
C THR A 260 -7.09 -19.58 12.80
N MET A 261 -8.12 -19.95 13.56
CA MET A 261 -7.99 -20.29 14.98
C MET A 261 -7.16 -21.56 15.21
N SER A 262 -7.18 -22.54 14.29
CA SER A 262 -6.35 -23.76 14.39
C SER A 262 -4.85 -23.49 14.28
N LYS A 263 -4.46 -22.33 13.74
CA LYS A 263 -3.05 -21.89 13.61
C LYS A 263 -2.57 -21.09 14.82
N LEU A 264 -3.45 -20.76 15.75
CA LEU A 264 -3.17 -19.89 16.87
C LEU A 264 -3.39 -20.63 18.19
N ASP A 265 -2.58 -20.30 19.19
CA ASP A 265 -2.74 -20.86 20.52
C ASP A 265 -3.79 -20.07 21.31
N ARG A 266 -4.64 -20.81 22.04
CA ARG A 266 -5.59 -20.20 22.96
C ARG A 266 -4.83 -19.68 24.18
N ARG A 267 -4.70 -18.36 24.31
CA ARG A 267 -4.04 -17.71 25.45
C ARG A 267 -4.94 -17.62 26.67
N ARG A 268 -6.21 -17.24 26.46
CA ARG A 268 -7.28 -17.18 27.47
C ARG A 268 -8.65 -17.30 26.80
N LYS A 269 -9.74 -17.30 27.56
CA LYS A 269 -11.10 -17.38 27.00
C LYS A 269 -11.32 -16.22 26.01
N GLY A 270 -11.56 -16.55 24.73
CA GLY A 270 -11.80 -15.58 23.66
C GLY A 270 -10.56 -14.86 23.12
N VAL A 271 -9.33 -15.23 23.52
CA VAL A 271 -8.11 -14.58 23.02
C VAL A 271 -7.13 -15.61 22.49
N TYR A 272 -6.75 -15.43 21.23
CA TYR A 272 -5.91 -16.33 20.45
C TYR A 272 -4.70 -15.56 19.92
N GLY A 273 -3.55 -16.23 19.84
CA GLY A 273 -2.33 -15.65 19.29
C GLY A 273 -1.18 -16.65 19.27
N LEU A 274 -0.06 -16.26 18.67
CA LEU A 274 1.14 -17.09 18.64
C LEU A 274 1.76 -17.21 20.05
N PRO A 275 2.47 -18.31 20.36
CA PRO A 275 3.07 -18.56 21.69
C PRO A 275 4.26 -17.65 21.99
N MET A 276 4.98 -17.22 20.96
CA MET A 276 6.10 -16.27 21.04
C MET A 276 5.63 -14.86 20.67
N GLN A 277 6.44 -13.82 20.95
CA GLN A 277 6.21 -12.43 20.51
C GLN A 277 6.40 -12.27 18.98
N LYS A 278 5.75 -13.16 18.21
CA LYS A 278 5.74 -13.16 16.76
C LYS A 278 4.39 -12.66 16.26
N THR A 279 4.39 -12.06 15.09
CA THR A 279 3.19 -11.67 14.35
C THR A 279 2.78 -12.80 13.40
N ALA A 280 1.51 -13.22 13.48
CA ALA A 280 0.94 -14.17 12.53
C ALA A 280 0.61 -13.45 11.22
N VAL A 281 1.09 -13.97 10.09
CA VAL A 281 0.85 -13.41 8.76
C VAL A 281 0.00 -14.39 7.97
N PHE A 282 -1.27 -14.08 7.75
CA PHE A 282 -2.16 -14.93 6.97
C PHE A 282 -2.16 -14.50 5.50
N PHE A 283 -1.63 -15.35 4.62
CA PHE A 283 -1.80 -15.24 3.19
C PHE A 283 -3.05 -16.00 2.77
N ILE A 284 -3.99 -15.28 2.14
CA ILE A 284 -5.23 -15.84 1.62
C ILE A 284 -5.17 -15.78 0.10
N ASP A 285 -5.09 -16.97 -0.53
CA ASP A 285 -5.15 -17.08 -1.98
C ASP A 285 -6.60 -17.19 -2.45
N ASP A 286 -6.86 -16.74 -3.68
CA ASP A 286 -8.16 -16.84 -4.34
C ASP A 286 -9.31 -16.24 -3.51
N MET A 287 -9.07 -15.09 -2.86
CA MET A 287 -10.01 -14.44 -1.93
C MET A 287 -11.41 -14.22 -2.52
N ASN A 288 -11.53 -14.01 -3.83
CA ASN A 288 -12.81 -13.78 -4.52
C ASN A 288 -13.61 -15.06 -4.84
N MET A 289 -13.06 -16.26 -4.59
CA MET A 289 -13.69 -17.53 -4.97
C MET A 289 -14.92 -17.99 -4.18
N PRO A 290 -15.12 -17.66 -2.89
CA PRO A 290 -16.27 -18.18 -2.15
C PRO A 290 -17.62 -17.87 -2.80
N GLN A 291 -18.56 -18.80 -2.78
CA GLN A 291 -19.87 -18.57 -3.40
C GLN A 291 -20.63 -17.42 -2.71
N LYS A 292 -21.28 -16.60 -3.55
CA LYS A 292 -22.22 -15.59 -3.08
C LYS A 292 -23.47 -16.28 -2.55
N GLU A 293 -23.96 -15.83 -1.41
CA GLU A 293 -25.29 -16.23 -0.95
C GLU A 293 -26.40 -15.55 -1.77
N VAL A 294 -27.66 -15.84 -1.44
CA VAL A 294 -28.86 -15.36 -2.14
C VAL A 294 -28.88 -13.83 -2.28
N TYR A 295 -28.34 -13.11 -1.30
CA TYR A 295 -28.29 -11.64 -1.28
C TYR A 295 -26.99 -11.06 -1.84
N GLY A 296 -26.12 -11.89 -2.42
CA GLY A 296 -24.88 -11.46 -3.08
C GLY A 296 -23.67 -11.30 -2.17
N ALA A 297 -23.84 -11.44 -0.84
CA ALA A 297 -22.75 -11.39 0.12
C ALA A 297 -21.86 -12.63 0.03
N GLN A 298 -20.59 -12.49 0.44
CA GLN A 298 -19.65 -13.60 0.60
C GLN A 298 -19.25 -13.67 2.08
N PRO A 299 -19.98 -14.43 2.92
CA PRO A 299 -19.74 -14.47 4.36
C PRO A 299 -18.28 -14.70 4.80
N PRO A 300 -17.46 -15.51 4.09
CA PRO A 300 -16.03 -15.64 4.40
C PRO A 300 -15.26 -14.31 4.31
N ILE A 301 -15.58 -13.47 3.32
CA ILE A 301 -14.91 -12.18 3.10
C ILE A 301 -15.43 -11.15 4.12
N GLU A 302 -16.72 -11.17 4.44
CA GLU A 302 -17.30 -10.30 5.48
C GLU A 302 -16.71 -10.59 6.87
N LEU A 303 -16.41 -11.86 7.17
CA LEU A 303 -15.72 -12.23 8.40
C LEU A 303 -14.32 -11.61 8.48
N LEU A 304 -13.57 -11.62 7.37
CA LEU A 304 -12.25 -10.98 7.31
C LEU A 304 -12.37 -9.46 7.47
N ARG A 305 -13.38 -8.84 6.85
CA ARG A 305 -13.66 -7.42 7.00
C ARG A 305 -13.97 -7.06 8.45
N MET A 306 -14.86 -7.82 9.11
CA MET A 306 -15.18 -7.67 10.53
C MET A 306 -13.91 -7.73 11.39
N PHE A 307 -13.02 -8.70 11.12
CA PHE A 307 -11.76 -8.81 11.83
C PHE A 307 -10.85 -7.59 11.63
N MET A 308 -10.70 -7.11 10.40
CA MET A 308 -9.84 -5.97 10.10
C MET A 308 -10.38 -4.66 10.71
N ASP A 309 -11.70 -4.48 10.72
CA ASP A 309 -12.35 -3.26 11.23
C ASP A 309 -12.37 -3.23 12.77
N HIS A 310 -12.57 -4.39 13.42
CA HIS A 310 -12.82 -4.46 14.87
C HIS A 310 -11.71 -5.13 15.69
N GLY A 311 -10.83 -5.90 15.05
CA GLY A 311 -9.82 -6.71 15.73
C GLY A 311 -10.35 -7.99 16.39
N TYR A 312 -11.64 -8.32 16.20
CA TYR A 312 -12.30 -9.52 16.71
C TYR A 312 -13.46 -9.94 15.79
N TRP A 313 -13.94 -11.15 15.99
CA TRP A 313 -15.15 -11.71 15.37
C TRP A 313 -15.89 -12.63 16.33
#